data_AF-A0A0G3H590-F1
#
_entry.id   AF-A0A0G3H590-F1
#
_cell.length_a   1.000
_cell.length_b   1.000
_cell.length_c   1.000
_cell.angle_alpha   90.00
_cell.angle_beta   90.00
_cell.angle_gamma   90.00
#
_symmetry.space_group_name_H-M   'P 1'
#
loop_
_entity.id
_entity.type
_entity.pdbx_description
1 polymer ?
#
loop_
_entity_poly.entity_id
_entity_poly.type
_entity_poly.pdbx_seq_one_letter_code
_entity_poly.pdbx_strand_id
1 'polypeptide(L)'
;MSRIFRSDAIAPGDRVVLRRVIDGNHSDIIGHVVEVTDEYTRIRPQLAGGFPSQKPEIRVAADEIAIVKKLSPRRVRNSDIRTIETAYAKAFPGIDHMWVDGWLLRAGDGITERSNSAAPLGPSAPFNPVPIKEIKEFYARHNLPPQVLIPERIGRGVEKHVAELGPEIIVMTTPLDTVPDVPVSCEFRVDDQPDDDWLSLYHFRGKPLPNHALEQLRRTIDGTMGFGRLTIDGVTVAITRGTITDNHLGYSAVEVAPEYRRKGLGTQLGARMMAWGRDNGAHTSYLQVIASNTAGIALYRKLGFVEHHRHCYGLLKA
;
A
#
# COMPACT_ATOMS: atom_id res chain seq x y z
N MET A 1 10.60 -10.08 16.46
CA MET A 1 10.18 -9.77 15.06
C MET A 1 8.71 -9.43 15.09
N SER A 2 8.28 -8.40 14.34
CA SER A 2 6.85 -8.05 14.21
C SER A 2 6.07 -9.28 13.79
N ARG A 3 5.02 -9.61 14.54
CA ARG A 3 4.11 -10.73 14.24
C ARG A 3 2.88 -10.28 13.45
N ILE A 4 2.79 -8.98 13.12
CA ILE A 4 1.60 -8.36 12.53
C ILE A 4 1.49 -8.69 11.04
N PHE A 5 2.62 -8.73 10.32
CA PHE A 5 2.64 -8.89 8.87
C PHE A 5 3.16 -10.27 8.46
N ARG A 6 2.53 -10.86 7.44
CA ARG A 6 2.98 -12.10 6.78
C ARG A 6 3.15 -13.28 7.75
N SER A 7 2.24 -13.39 8.71
CA SER A 7 2.19 -14.47 9.71
C SER A 7 1.41 -15.70 9.24
N ASP A 8 0.85 -15.65 8.03
CA ASP A 8 0.14 -16.73 7.39
C ASP A 8 1.09 -17.86 6.94
N ALA A 9 0.55 -19.08 6.85
CA ALA A 9 1.29 -20.25 6.40
C ALA A 9 1.89 -20.03 5.00
N ILE A 10 3.05 -20.61 4.74
CA ILE A 10 3.69 -20.55 3.42
C ILE A 10 2.97 -21.47 2.43
N ALA A 11 2.92 -21.05 1.17
CA ALA A 11 2.31 -21.80 0.08
C ALA A 11 3.21 -21.75 -1.18
N PRO A 12 3.02 -22.66 -2.15
CA PRO A 12 3.71 -22.59 -3.43
C PRO A 12 3.61 -21.20 -4.08
N GLY A 13 4.74 -20.70 -4.56
CA GLY A 13 4.90 -19.36 -5.11
C GLY A 13 5.34 -18.29 -4.09
N ASP A 14 5.19 -18.53 -2.78
CA ASP A 14 5.64 -17.58 -1.77
C ASP A 14 7.15 -17.41 -1.79
N ARG A 15 7.58 -16.16 -1.72
CA ARG A 15 8.99 -15.84 -1.50
C ARG A 15 9.29 -15.93 0.00
N VAL A 16 10.29 -16.73 0.38
CA VAL A 16 10.63 -17.00 1.78
C VAL A 16 12.12 -16.84 2.05
N VAL A 17 12.45 -16.63 3.32
CA VAL A 17 13.74 -17.04 3.89
C VAL A 17 13.49 -18.26 4.77
N LEU A 18 14.16 -19.37 4.44
CA LEU A 18 14.16 -20.58 5.24
C LEU A 18 15.55 -20.75 5.85
N ARG A 19 15.60 -20.79 7.17
CA ARG A 19 16.79 -21.16 7.95
C ARG A 19 16.70 -22.64 8.29
N ARG A 20 17.72 -23.40 7.89
CA ARG A 20 17.89 -24.81 8.22
C ARG A 20 19.09 -25.04 9.14
N VAL A 21 19.07 -26.14 9.87
CA VAL A 21 20.18 -26.63 10.70
C VAL A 21 20.78 -27.86 10.02
N ILE A 22 22.07 -27.82 9.74
CA ILE A 22 22.85 -28.95 9.18
C ILE A 22 24.09 -29.10 10.04
N ASP A 23 24.30 -30.29 10.61
CA ASP A 23 25.46 -30.60 11.47
C ASP A 23 25.70 -29.55 12.57
N GLY A 24 24.61 -29.09 13.19
CA GLY A 24 24.63 -28.05 14.23
C GLY A 24 24.86 -26.61 13.74
N ASN A 25 25.04 -26.40 12.43
CA ASN A 25 25.25 -25.08 11.83
C ASN A 25 23.99 -24.55 11.15
N HIS A 26 23.78 -23.22 11.21
CA HIS A 26 22.68 -22.57 10.52
C HIS A 26 23.04 -22.18 9.08
N SER A 27 22.14 -22.47 8.14
CA SER A 27 22.22 -22.04 6.75
C SER A 27 20.90 -21.43 6.31
N ASP A 28 20.95 -20.31 5.58
CA ASP A 28 19.75 -19.64 5.07
C ASP A 28 19.59 -19.86 3.56
N ILE A 29 18.36 -20.18 3.14
CA ILE A 29 17.94 -20.24 1.73
C ILE A 29 16.91 -19.15 1.52
N ILE A 30 17.18 -18.24 0.58
CA ILE A 30 16.19 -17.24 0.16
C ILE A 30 15.72 -17.61 -1.24
N GLY A 31 14.41 -17.84 -1.39
CA GLY A 31 13.86 -18.43 -2.61
C GLY A 31 12.35 -18.42 -2.66
N HIS A 32 11.82 -19.13 -3.63
CA HIS A 32 10.38 -19.32 -3.82
C HIS A 32 10.01 -20.75 -3.43
N VAL A 33 8.95 -20.89 -2.65
CA VAL A 33 8.39 -22.18 -2.29
C VAL A 33 7.86 -22.85 -3.55
N VAL A 34 8.28 -24.07 -3.80
CA VAL A 34 7.76 -24.93 -4.88
C VAL A 34 6.69 -25.86 -4.32
N GLU A 35 6.95 -26.40 -3.13
CA GLU A 35 6.05 -27.34 -2.45
C GLU A 35 6.29 -27.31 -0.94
N VAL A 36 5.22 -27.54 -0.18
CA VAL A 36 5.23 -27.73 1.28
C VAL A 36 4.49 -29.02 1.59
N THR A 37 5.11 -29.89 2.37
CA THR A 37 4.51 -31.11 2.93
C THR A 37 4.82 -31.19 4.42
N ASP A 38 4.21 -32.14 5.12
CA ASP A 38 4.52 -32.38 6.55
C ASP A 38 5.95 -32.93 6.75
N GLU A 39 6.56 -33.50 5.71
CA GLU A 39 7.88 -34.10 5.77
C GLU A 39 9.00 -33.16 5.30
N TYR A 40 8.70 -32.22 4.39
CA TYR A 40 9.72 -31.36 3.80
C TYR A 40 9.15 -30.10 3.17
N THR A 41 10.04 -29.12 2.92
CA THR A 41 9.76 -27.97 2.06
C THR A 41 10.74 -27.95 0.89
N ARG A 42 10.23 -27.77 -0.34
CA ARG A 42 11.06 -27.53 -1.54
C ARG A 42 11.11 -26.05 -1.86
N ILE A 43 12.33 -25.51 -1.93
CA ILE A 43 12.58 -24.10 -2.25
C ILE A 43 13.47 -23.99 -3.48
N ARG A 44 13.07 -23.15 -4.42
CA ARG A 44 13.95 -22.73 -5.52
C ARG A 44 14.68 -21.44 -5.15
N PRO A 45 16.02 -21.42 -5.06
CA PRO A 45 16.78 -20.21 -4.74
C PRO A 45 16.45 -19.06 -5.69
N GLN A 46 16.38 -17.83 -5.19
CA GLN A 46 16.04 -16.66 -6.02
C GLN A 46 17.23 -16.15 -6.87
N LEU A 47 16.94 -15.33 -7.87
CA LEU A 47 17.89 -14.41 -8.51
C LEU A 47 18.03 -13.11 -7.71
N ALA A 48 19.00 -12.26 -8.11
CA ALA A 48 19.15 -10.91 -7.57
C ALA A 48 17.82 -10.13 -7.69
N GLY A 49 17.52 -9.28 -6.70
CA GLY A 49 16.25 -8.54 -6.65
C GLY A 49 15.04 -9.37 -6.16
N GLY A 50 15.21 -10.65 -5.88
CA GLY A 50 14.13 -11.53 -5.44
C GLY A 50 13.30 -12.10 -6.58
N PHE A 51 13.86 -12.19 -7.79
CA PHE A 51 13.18 -12.80 -8.93
C PHE A 51 13.21 -14.33 -8.87
N PRO A 52 12.18 -15.03 -9.39
CA PRO A 52 12.25 -16.47 -9.60
C PRO A 52 13.47 -16.83 -10.46
N SER A 53 14.10 -17.97 -10.17
CA SER A 53 15.23 -18.50 -10.95
C SER A 53 14.87 -19.84 -11.58
N GLN A 54 15.79 -20.37 -12.40
CA GLN A 54 15.79 -21.75 -12.87
C GLN A 54 16.88 -22.61 -12.21
N LYS A 55 17.37 -22.19 -11.04
CA LYS A 55 18.36 -22.97 -10.27
C LYS A 55 17.71 -24.27 -9.77
N PRO A 56 18.52 -25.33 -9.51
CA PRO A 56 18.03 -26.53 -8.86
C PRO A 56 17.30 -26.21 -7.55
N GLU A 57 16.20 -26.92 -7.32
CA GLU A 57 15.45 -26.86 -6.08
C GLU A 57 16.25 -27.50 -4.94
N ILE A 58 16.06 -26.98 -3.73
CA ILE A 58 16.61 -27.55 -2.51
C ILE A 58 15.45 -28.10 -1.70
N ARG A 59 15.46 -29.41 -1.44
CA ARG A 59 14.58 -30.06 -0.48
C ARG A 59 15.20 -29.91 0.91
N VAL A 60 14.41 -29.47 1.87
CA VAL A 60 14.80 -29.34 3.28
C VAL A 60 13.82 -30.16 4.11
N ALA A 61 14.31 -31.12 4.88
CA ALA A 61 13.48 -31.97 5.72
C ALA A 61 12.84 -31.13 6.85
N ALA A 62 11.63 -31.48 7.29
CA ALA A 62 10.88 -30.68 8.25
C ALA A 62 11.61 -30.51 9.60
N ASP A 63 12.35 -31.53 10.02
CA ASP A 63 13.19 -31.52 11.24
C ASP A 63 14.46 -30.68 11.12
N GLU A 64 14.94 -30.40 9.91
CA GLU A 64 16.04 -29.47 9.65
C GLU A 64 15.59 -28.00 9.68
N ILE A 65 14.28 -27.70 9.52
CA ILE A 65 13.77 -26.34 9.42
C ILE A 65 13.70 -25.69 10.81
N ALA A 66 14.62 -24.75 11.09
CA ALA A 66 14.56 -23.96 12.31
C ALA A 66 13.54 -22.81 12.21
N ILE A 67 13.53 -22.11 11.08
CA ILE A 67 12.65 -20.95 10.86
C ILE A 67 12.32 -20.86 9.38
N VAL A 68 11.04 -20.65 9.05
CA VAL A 68 10.64 -20.17 7.72
C VAL A 68 9.86 -18.87 7.85
N LYS A 69 10.17 -17.87 7.02
CA LYS A 69 9.45 -16.60 7.00
C LYS A 69 9.09 -16.19 5.59
N LYS A 70 7.82 -15.84 5.41
CA LYS A 70 7.32 -15.20 4.20
C LYS A 70 7.89 -13.78 4.07
N LEU A 71 8.29 -13.43 2.86
CA LEU A 71 8.85 -12.13 2.49
C LEU A 71 7.92 -11.43 1.49
N SER A 72 8.18 -10.15 1.23
CA SER A 72 7.59 -9.47 0.07
C SER A 72 7.96 -10.21 -1.23
N PRO A 73 7.06 -10.27 -2.24
CA PRO A 73 7.31 -10.97 -3.50
C PRO A 73 8.55 -10.50 -4.26
N ARG A 74 8.96 -9.24 -4.05
CA ARG A 74 10.21 -8.66 -4.54
C ARG A 74 11.07 -8.20 -3.36
N ARG A 75 12.38 -8.03 -3.58
CA ARG A 75 13.23 -7.37 -2.59
C ARG A 75 12.81 -5.91 -2.46
N VAL A 76 12.49 -5.48 -1.24
CA VAL A 76 12.15 -4.09 -0.92
C VAL A 76 13.07 -3.59 0.20
N ARG A 77 13.70 -2.43 0.03
CA ARG A 77 14.55 -1.81 1.06
C ARG A 77 13.70 -1.00 2.04
N ASN A 78 14.25 -0.64 3.20
CA ASN A 78 13.55 0.26 4.12
C ASN A 78 13.40 1.67 3.52
N SER A 79 14.36 2.10 2.68
CA SER A 79 14.28 3.34 1.90
C SER A 79 13.05 3.35 1.00
N ASP A 80 12.84 2.26 0.26
CA ASP A 80 11.76 2.17 -0.74
C ASP A 80 10.39 2.23 -0.05
N ILE A 81 10.24 1.61 1.13
CA ILE A 81 9.02 1.77 1.94
C ILE A 81 8.81 3.24 2.30
N ARG A 82 9.84 3.91 2.83
CA ARG A 82 9.72 5.34 3.20
C ARG A 82 9.38 6.22 1.99
N THR A 83 9.95 5.93 0.81
CA THR A 83 9.65 6.68 -0.43
C THR A 83 8.15 6.62 -0.74
N ILE A 84 7.56 5.43 -0.78
CA ILE A 84 6.13 5.28 -1.10
C ILE A 84 5.23 5.88 0.00
N GLU A 85 5.57 5.67 1.27
CA GLU A 85 4.79 6.25 2.38
C GLU A 85 4.91 7.77 2.46
N THR A 86 6.03 8.35 2.02
CA THR A 86 6.20 9.80 1.91
C THR A 86 5.38 10.38 0.76
N ALA A 87 5.41 9.75 -0.41
CA ALA A 87 4.55 10.13 -1.53
C ALA A 87 3.07 10.08 -1.13
N TYR A 88 2.66 9.02 -0.42
CA TYR A 88 1.31 8.93 0.11
C TYR A 88 0.99 10.03 1.12
N ALA A 89 1.94 10.37 1.99
CA ALA A 89 1.73 11.43 2.96
C ALA A 89 1.57 12.82 2.30
N LYS A 90 2.31 13.08 1.22
CA LYS A 90 2.16 14.30 0.40
C LYS A 90 0.85 14.34 -0.38
N ALA A 91 0.33 13.18 -0.80
CA ALA A 91 -0.97 13.08 -1.46
C ALA A 91 -2.16 13.34 -0.51
N PHE A 92 -1.93 13.22 0.80
CA PHE A 92 -2.88 13.45 1.90
C PHE A 92 -2.21 14.21 3.07
N PRO A 93 -1.84 15.49 2.89
CA PRO A 93 -0.98 16.19 3.85
C PRO A 93 -1.65 16.48 5.20
N GLY A 94 -2.98 16.40 5.28
CA GLY A 94 -3.74 16.90 6.43
C GLY A 94 -3.98 18.41 6.34
N ILE A 95 -4.81 18.92 7.25
CA ILE A 95 -5.03 20.36 7.46
C ILE A 95 -3.83 20.96 8.21
N ASP A 96 -3.37 20.28 9.24
CA ASP A 96 -2.18 20.63 10.03
C ASP A 96 -1.23 19.45 10.08
N HIS A 97 0.07 19.73 10.02
CA HIS A 97 1.11 18.72 10.09
C HIS A 97 2.43 19.26 10.62
N MET A 98 3.19 18.42 11.30
CA MET A 98 4.51 18.77 11.81
C MET A 98 5.45 17.56 11.87
N TRP A 99 6.75 17.85 11.84
CA TRP A 99 7.80 16.86 12.05
C TRP A 99 8.25 16.85 13.50
N VAL A 100 8.35 15.66 14.09
CA VAL A 100 8.91 15.43 15.43
C VAL A 100 9.78 14.17 15.39
N ASP A 101 11.08 14.30 15.63
CA ASP A 101 12.03 13.17 15.72
C ASP A 101 11.94 12.14 14.56
N GLY A 102 11.72 12.63 13.34
CA GLY A 102 11.57 11.79 12.16
C GLY A 102 10.16 11.21 11.95
N TRP A 103 9.19 11.60 12.76
CA TRP A 103 7.77 11.30 12.55
C TRP A 103 7.06 12.50 11.93
N LEU A 104 6.25 12.25 10.90
CA LEU A 104 5.34 13.23 10.34
C LEU A 104 3.96 13.02 10.96
N LEU A 105 3.52 13.97 11.77
CA LEU A 105 2.21 13.98 12.43
C LEU A 105 1.25 14.78 11.55
N ARG A 106 0.05 14.26 11.28
CA ARG A 106 -0.93 14.88 10.38
C ARG A 106 -2.33 14.81 10.98
N ALA A 107 -3.06 15.93 10.93
CA ALA A 107 -4.45 16.05 11.35
C ALA A 107 -5.28 16.58 10.18
N GLY A 108 -6.27 15.80 9.76
CA GLY A 108 -7.15 15.99 8.61
C GLY A 108 -8.61 16.21 9.01
N ASP A 109 -9.52 15.46 8.37
CA ASP A 109 -10.99 15.50 8.61
C ASP A 109 -11.43 14.72 9.85
N GLY A 110 -10.51 14.02 10.53
CA GLY A 110 -10.83 13.06 11.57
C GLY A 110 -11.58 11.81 11.11
N ILE A 111 -11.78 11.60 9.81
CA ILE A 111 -12.56 10.48 9.26
C ILE A 111 -11.66 9.42 8.67
N THR A 112 -10.74 9.80 7.78
CA THR A 112 -9.88 8.84 7.11
C THR A 112 -8.54 8.75 7.80
N GLU A 113 -8.00 7.54 7.97
CA GLU A 113 -6.70 7.36 8.64
C GLU A 113 -5.53 7.97 7.84
N ARG A 114 -5.77 8.21 6.55
CA ARG A 114 -4.80 8.63 5.53
C ARG A 114 -4.20 10.01 5.80
N SER A 115 -5.00 10.92 6.33
CA SER A 115 -4.62 12.29 6.72
C SER A 115 -4.61 12.53 8.24
N ASN A 116 -4.93 11.50 9.03
CA ASN A 116 -5.09 11.56 10.49
C ASN A 116 -4.20 10.51 11.19
N SER A 117 -2.90 10.46 10.87
CA SER A 117 -1.97 9.47 11.44
C SER A 117 -0.51 9.93 11.44
N ALA A 118 0.22 9.56 12.50
CA ALA A 118 1.63 9.84 12.65
C ALA A 118 2.45 8.74 11.96
N ALA A 119 3.34 9.12 11.04
CA ALA A 119 4.07 8.20 10.18
C ALA A 119 5.59 8.30 10.38
N PRO A 120 6.31 7.16 10.52
CA PRO A 120 7.77 7.13 10.75
C PRO A 120 8.56 7.31 9.44
N LEU A 121 8.47 8.50 8.82
CA LEU A 121 8.99 8.76 7.48
C LEU A 121 10.46 9.21 7.46
N GLY A 122 10.97 9.72 8.57
CA GLY A 122 12.34 10.18 8.71
C GLY A 122 13.34 9.00 8.71
N PRO A 123 14.54 9.16 8.12
CA PRO A 123 15.55 8.10 8.10
C PRO A 123 15.96 7.60 9.48
N SER A 124 15.94 8.49 10.50
CA SER A 124 16.28 8.22 11.90
C SER A 124 15.14 7.61 12.72
N ALA A 125 13.89 7.69 12.27
CA ALA A 125 12.72 7.28 13.05
C ALA A 125 12.79 5.84 13.58
N PRO A 126 13.31 4.84 12.84
CA PRO A 126 13.44 3.47 13.36
C PRO A 126 14.53 3.30 14.44
N PHE A 127 15.43 4.26 14.60
CA PHE A 127 16.59 4.19 15.50
C PHE A 127 16.42 5.02 16.77
N ASN A 128 15.46 5.95 16.77
CA ASN A 128 15.14 6.80 17.90
C ASN A 128 13.96 6.24 18.71
N PRO A 129 13.83 6.61 20.00
CA PRO A 129 12.58 6.42 20.72
C PRO A 129 11.40 7.03 19.97
N VAL A 130 10.25 6.37 20.02
CA VAL A 130 9.02 6.93 19.43
C VAL A 130 8.58 8.14 20.29
N PRO A 131 8.30 9.31 19.70
CA PRO A 131 7.88 10.52 20.42
C PRO A 131 6.41 10.42 20.85
N ILE A 132 6.11 9.46 21.73
CA ILE A 132 4.74 9.11 22.14
C ILE A 132 4.02 10.30 22.79
N LYS A 133 4.73 11.08 23.60
CA LYS A 133 4.15 12.23 24.31
C LYS A 133 3.69 13.29 23.31
N GLU A 134 4.57 13.65 22.39
CA GLU A 134 4.36 14.68 21.37
C GLU A 134 3.26 14.25 20.38
N ILE A 135 3.23 12.96 20.01
CA ILE A 135 2.14 12.38 19.22
C ILE A 135 0.80 12.56 19.95
N LYS A 136 0.70 12.15 21.22
CA LYS A 136 -0.54 12.29 22.00
C LYS A 136 -0.97 13.76 22.13
N GLU A 137 -0.03 14.67 22.41
CA GLU A 137 -0.29 16.10 22.54
C GLU A 137 -0.75 16.76 21.22
N PHE A 138 -0.21 16.33 20.08
CA PHE A 138 -0.67 16.78 18.77
C PHE A 138 -2.12 16.37 18.54
N TYR A 139 -2.45 15.08 18.65
CA TYR A 139 -3.81 14.61 18.39
C TYR A 139 -4.84 15.16 19.38
N ALA A 140 -4.47 15.31 20.67
CA ALA A 140 -5.34 15.92 21.68
C ALA A 140 -5.71 17.37 21.33
N ARG A 141 -4.75 18.19 20.86
CA ARG A 141 -5.01 19.58 20.44
C ARG A 141 -5.94 19.69 19.22
N HIS A 142 -6.01 18.64 18.41
CA HIS A 142 -6.92 18.55 17.26
C HIS A 142 -8.24 17.82 17.58
N ASN A 143 -8.49 17.43 18.83
CA ASN A 143 -9.63 16.59 19.22
C ASN A 143 -9.72 15.27 18.44
N LEU A 144 -8.57 14.66 18.16
CA LEU A 144 -8.44 13.41 17.42
C LEU A 144 -7.86 12.30 18.31
N PRO A 145 -8.16 11.02 18.02
CA PRO A 145 -7.49 9.92 18.70
C PRO A 145 -6.01 9.83 18.28
N PRO A 146 -5.09 9.45 19.17
CA PRO A 146 -3.67 9.35 18.87
C PRO A 146 -3.38 8.13 17.98
N GLN A 147 -3.43 8.34 16.67
CA GLN A 147 -3.28 7.29 15.67
C GLN A 147 -1.90 7.30 15.01
N VAL A 148 -1.34 6.11 14.80
CA VAL A 148 -0.04 5.90 14.15
C VAL A 148 -0.17 5.01 12.93
N LEU A 149 0.65 5.27 11.92
CA LEU A 149 0.88 4.37 10.80
C LEU A 149 2.05 3.43 11.15
N ILE A 150 1.88 2.15 10.87
CA ILE A 150 2.88 1.10 11.16
C ILE A 150 3.27 0.41 9.85
N PRO A 151 4.22 0.96 9.06
CA PRO A 151 4.67 0.30 7.85
C PRO A 151 5.59 -0.88 8.16
N GLU A 152 5.51 -1.93 7.33
CA GLU A 152 6.31 -3.14 7.46
C GLU A 152 7.79 -2.76 7.66
N ARG A 153 8.41 -3.32 8.70
CA ARG A 153 9.83 -3.12 9.07
C ARG A 153 10.23 -1.76 9.63
N ILE A 154 9.67 -0.64 9.17
CA ILE A 154 10.04 0.70 9.66
C ILE A 154 9.16 1.20 10.80
N GLY A 155 7.95 0.64 10.99
CA GLY A 155 7.04 0.98 12.08
C GLY A 155 7.22 0.16 13.37
N ARG A 156 8.17 -0.78 13.44
CA ARG A 156 8.25 -1.75 14.56
C ARG A 156 8.36 -1.13 15.94
N GLY A 157 9.01 0.03 16.05
CA GLY A 157 9.23 0.70 17.34
C GLY A 157 7.94 1.08 18.06
N VAL A 158 6.86 1.36 17.31
CA VAL A 158 5.59 1.80 17.88
C VAL A 158 4.63 0.66 18.21
N GLU A 159 4.85 -0.56 17.69
CA GLU A 159 3.93 -1.70 17.87
C GLU A 159 3.59 -1.98 19.34
N LYS A 160 4.57 -1.87 20.25
CA LYS A 160 4.37 -2.10 21.68
C LYS A 160 3.49 -1.06 22.38
N HIS A 161 3.30 0.10 21.76
CA HIS A 161 2.52 1.23 22.29
C HIS A 161 1.08 1.26 21.77
N VAL A 162 0.73 0.37 20.85
CA VAL A 162 -0.59 0.32 20.23
C VAL A 162 -1.53 -0.55 21.06
N ALA A 163 -2.75 -0.07 21.29
CA ALA A 163 -3.82 -0.78 21.98
C ALA A 163 -4.71 -1.54 21.00
N GLU A 164 -5.02 -0.93 19.87
CA GLU A 164 -5.91 -1.47 18.84
C GLU A 164 -5.26 -1.31 17.46
N LEU A 165 -5.30 -2.38 16.67
CA LEU A 165 -4.81 -2.40 15.30
C LEU A 165 -5.99 -2.34 14.33
N GLY A 166 -5.89 -1.46 13.34
CA GLY A 166 -6.75 -1.46 12.17
C GLY A 166 -6.44 -2.62 11.23
N PRO A 167 -7.20 -2.74 10.12
CA PRO A 167 -7.00 -3.83 9.17
C PRO A 167 -5.63 -3.75 8.49
N GLU A 168 -5.10 -4.91 8.10
CA GLU A 168 -3.90 -4.99 7.28
C GLU A 168 -4.19 -4.41 5.89
N ILE A 169 -3.30 -3.54 5.42
CA ILE A 169 -3.35 -2.90 4.11
C ILE A 169 -2.11 -3.31 3.33
N ILE A 170 -2.33 -3.71 2.09
CA ILE A 170 -1.30 -4.05 1.12
C ILE A 170 -1.02 -2.80 0.30
N VAL A 171 0.24 -2.39 0.30
CA VAL A 171 0.75 -1.37 -0.62
C VAL A 171 1.29 -2.09 -1.85
N MET A 172 0.75 -1.74 -3.01
CA MET A 172 1.18 -2.32 -4.29
C MET A 172 1.79 -1.25 -5.17
N THR A 173 2.79 -1.63 -5.96
CA THR A 173 3.50 -0.74 -6.89
C THR A 173 3.67 -1.38 -8.26
N THR A 174 3.75 -0.56 -9.30
CA THR A 174 4.21 -0.96 -10.65
C THR A 174 5.05 0.16 -11.26
N PRO A 175 6.14 -0.14 -11.99
CA PRO A 175 6.77 0.87 -12.83
C PRO A 175 5.80 1.33 -13.93
N LEU A 176 6.02 2.55 -14.45
CA LEU A 176 5.25 3.18 -15.52
C LEU A 176 5.98 3.20 -16.87
N ASP A 177 7.07 2.45 -16.98
CA ASP A 177 7.81 2.22 -18.23
C ASP A 177 6.92 1.56 -19.30
N THR A 178 6.05 0.65 -18.88
CA THR A 178 5.08 -0.02 -19.75
C THR A 178 3.69 0.10 -19.12
N VAL A 179 2.76 0.72 -19.86
CA VAL A 179 1.34 0.75 -19.48
C VAL A 179 0.64 -0.41 -20.18
N PRO A 180 -0.13 -1.25 -19.48
CA PRO A 180 -0.88 -2.33 -20.09
C PRO A 180 -1.81 -1.80 -21.20
N ASP A 181 -1.75 -2.41 -22.37
CA ASP A 181 -2.73 -2.18 -23.42
C ASP A 181 -4.03 -2.89 -23.05
N VAL A 182 -5.12 -2.14 -22.98
CA VAL A 182 -6.42 -2.62 -22.49
C VAL A 182 -7.52 -2.16 -23.44
N PRO A 183 -8.55 -2.99 -23.69
CA PRO A 183 -9.67 -2.61 -24.54
C PRO A 183 -10.32 -1.30 -24.09
N VAL A 184 -10.54 -0.38 -25.03
CA VAL A 184 -11.23 0.87 -24.80
C VAL A 184 -12.70 0.70 -25.16
N SER A 185 -13.59 0.81 -24.18
CA SER A 185 -15.04 0.67 -24.36
C SER A 185 -15.84 1.90 -23.89
N CYS A 186 -15.16 2.90 -23.37
CA CYS A 186 -15.74 4.07 -22.71
C CYS A 186 -14.89 5.30 -22.99
N GLU A 187 -15.52 6.46 -22.93
CA GLU A 187 -14.84 7.75 -22.94
C GLU A 187 -14.07 7.92 -21.62
N PHE A 188 -12.89 8.55 -21.69
CA PHE A 188 -12.02 8.79 -20.54
C PHE A 188 -11.57 10.24 -20.54
N ARG A 189 -11.67 10.90 -19.39
CA ARG A 189 -11.08 12.21 -19.15
C ARG A 189 -10.50 12.30 -17.74
N VAL A 190 -9.57 13.25 -17.57
CA VAL A 190 -9.03 13.64 -16.27
C VAL A 190 -9.31 15.13 -16.11
N ASP A 191 -10.06 15.47 -15.06
CA ASP A 191 -10.39 16.84 -14.72
C ASP A 191 -9.49 17.32 -13.56
N ASP A 192 -9.19 18.61 -13.48
CA ASP A 192 -8.40 19.19 -12.37
C ASP A 192 -9.14 19.16 -11.03
N GLN A 193 -10.48 19.14 -11.07
CA GLN A 193 -11.37 19.09 -9.92
C GLN A 193 -12.57 18.18 -10.19
N PRO A 194 -13.08 17.46 -9.17
CA PRO A 194 -14.25 16.62 -9.31
C PRO A 194 -15.53 17.49 -9.25
N ASP A 195 -16.50 17.14 -10.06
CA ASP A 195 -17.88 17.66 -9.99
C ASP A 195 -18.75 16.77 -9.08
N ASP A 196 -20.03 17.13 -8.96
CA ASP A 196 -20.98 16.44 -8.09
C ASP A 196 -21.24 14.99 -8.55
N ASP A 197 -21.23 14.72 -9.86
CA ASP A 197 -21.37 13.37 -10.41
C ASP A 197 -20.20 12.48 -9.96
N TRP A 198 -18.97 13.01 -10.03
CA TRP A 198 -17.79 12.31 -9.54
C TRP A 198 -17.89 12.05 -8.03
N LEU A 199 -18.27 13.06 -7.24
CA LEU A 199 -18.32 12.95 -5.78
C LEU A 199 -19.44 12.01 -5.31
N SER A 200 -20.59 12.00 -5.99
CA SER A 200 -21.74 11.16 -5.65
C SER A 200 -21.44 9.66 -5.78
N LEU A 201 -20.52 9.28 -6.67
CA LEU A 201 -20.11 7.90 -6.85
C LEU A 201 -19.12 7.45 -5.76
N TYR A 202 -18.38 8.35 -5.12
CA TYR A 202 -17.34 7.96 -4.18
C TYR A 202 -17.89 7.50 -2.82
N HIS A 203 -17.52 6.28 -2.43
CA HIS A 203 -17.83 5.71 -1.12
C HIS A 203 -16.55 5.29 -0.40
N PHE A 204 -16.44 5.63 0.89
CA PHE A 204 -15.37 5.15 1.75
C PHE A 204 -15.87 3.98 2.60
N ARG A 205 -15.24 2.81 2.43
CA ARG A 205 -15.67 1.54 3.07
C ARG A 205 -17.17 1.24 2.86
N GLY A 206 -17.67 1.55 1.66
CA GLY A 206 -19.07 1.34 1.27
C GLY A 206 -20.06 2.35 1.84
N LYS A 207 -19.59 3.43 2.49
CA LYS A 207 -20.45 4.50 3.01
C LYS A 207 -20.15 5.82 2.29
N PRO A 208 -21.17 6.67 2.06
CA PRO A 208 -20.93 8.03 1.60
C PRO A 208 -20.11 8.79 2.65
N LEU A 209 -19.23 9.66 2.19
CA LEU A 209 -18.50 10.58 3.07
C LEU A 209 -19.31 11.86 3.27
N PRO A 210 -19.20 12.51 4.45
CA PRO A 210 -19.77 13.84 4.63
C PRO A 210 -19.04 14.87 3.75
N ASN A 211 -19.73 15.94 3.37
CA ASN A 211 -19.21 16.95 2.43
C ASN A 211 -17.82 17.47 2.82
N HIS A 212 -17.56 17.74 4.10
CA HIS A 212 -16.26 18.26 4.53
C HIS A 212 -15.08 17.28 4.28
N ALA A 213 -15.33 15.96 4.29
CA ALA A 213 -14.33 14.95 3.96
C ALA A 213 -14.14 14.82 2.44
N LEU A 214 -15.21 14.94 1.68
CA LEU A 214 -15.16 15.03 0.21
C LEU A 214 -14.37 16.27 -0.24
N GLU A 215 -14.56 17.41 0.43
CA GLU A 215 -13.79 18.64 0.18
C GLU A 215 -12.29 18.47 0.45
N GLN A 216 -11.89 17.56 1.35
CA GLN A 216 -10.45 17.28 1.54
C GLN A 216 -9.80 16.65 0.32
N LEU A 217 -10.55 15.92 -0.51
CA LEU A 217 -10.03 15.35 -1.75
C LEU A 217 -9.64 16.45 -2.76
N ARG A 218 -10.30 17.61 -2.69
CA ARG A 218 -10.13 18.76 -3.59
C ARG A 218 -8.93 19.63 -3.24
N ARG A 219 -8.42 19.53 -2.01
CA ARG A 219 -7.32 20.37 -1.53
C ARG A 219 -6.08 20.17 -2.37
N THR A 220 -5.47 21.29 -2.75
CA THR A 220 -4.19 21.31 -3.47
C THR A 220 -3.12 20.61 -2.66
N ILE A 221 -2.26 19.88 -3.36
CA ILE A 221 -1.10 19.21 -2.80
C ILE A 221 0.16 19.83 -3.40
N ASP A 222 1.31 19.63 -2.76
CA ASP A 222 2.60 19.88 -3.38
C ASP A 222 2.89 18.75 -4.40
N GLY A 223 2.37 18.92 -5.60
CA GLY A 223 2.36 17.93 -6.67
C GLY A 223 1.24 18.16 -7.69
N THR A 224 1.01 17.18 -8.55
CA THR A 224 -0.08 17.20 -9.55
C THR A 224 -1.23 16.34 -9.07
N MET A 225 -2.47 16.78 -9.29
CA MET A 225 -3.66 16.02 -8.94
C MET A 225 -4.63 16.01 -10.12
N GLY A 226 -5.33 14.89 -10.30
CA GLY A 226 -6.33 14.74 -11.35
C GLY A 226 -7.45 13.78 -10.94
N PHE A 227 -8.64 14.04 -11.44
CA PHE A 227 -9.86 13.29 -11.18
C PHE A 227 -10.27 12.57 -12.46
N GLY A 228 -9.82 11.32 -12.57
CA GLY A 228 -10.13 10.46 -13.70
C GLY A 228 -11.54 9.91 -13.62
N ARG A 229 -12.22 9.85 -14.77
CA ARG A 229 -13.52 9.17 -14.88
C ARG A 229 -13.68 8.44 -16.21
N LEU A 230 -14.54 7.43 -16.22
CA LEU A 230 -15.09 6.83 -17.43
C LEU A 230 -16.56 7.20 -17.58
N THR A 231 -16.97 7.49 -18.82
CA THR A 231 -18.37 7.77 -19.18
C THR A 231 -18.89 6.81 -20.26
N ILE A 232 -20.17 6.45 -20.14
CA ILE A 232 -20.94 5.71 -21.16
C ILE A 232 -22.21 6.53 -21.40
N ASP A 233 -22.44 6.95 -22.64
CA ASP A 233 -23.59 7.78 -23.03
C ASP A 233 -23.79 9.02 -22.13
N GLY A 234 -22.68 9.66 -21.75
CA GLY A 234 -22.66 10.83 -20.86
C GLY A 234 -22.77 10.53 -19.36
N VAL A 235 -23.01 9.29 -18.95
CA VAL A 235 -23.14 8.89 -17.54
C VAL A 235 -21.78 8.50 -16.95
N THR A 236 -21.42 9.05 -15.78
CA THR A 236 -20.20 8.65 -15.05
C THR A 236 -20.37 7.24 -14.46
N VAL A 237 -19.53 6.30 -14.89
CA VAL A 237 -19.62 4.87 -14.50
C VAL A 237 -18.44 4.37 -13.66
N ALA A 238 -17.31 5.07 -13.69
CA ALA A 238 -16.15 4.76 -12.87
C ALA A 238 -15.33 6.02 -12.59
N ILE A 239 -14.73 6.07 -11.40
CA ILE A 239 -13.94 7.23 -10.94
C ILE A 239 -12.65 6.79 -10.23
N THR A 240 -11.64 7.66 -10.25
CA THR A 240 -10.48 7.58 -9.38
C THR A 240 -9.81 8.94 -9.22
N ARG A 241 -9.23 9.19 -8.05
CA ARG A 241 -8.33 10.32 -7.81
C ARG A 241 -6.89 9.86 -8.00
N GLY A 242 -6.19 10.50 -8.92
CA GLY A 242 -4.76 10.35 -9.14
C GLY A 242 -3.97 11.51 -8.54
N THR A 243 -2.85 11.21 -7.90
CA THR A 243 -1.91 12.22 -7.36
C THR A 243 -0.49 11.89 -7.75
N ILE A 244 0.28 12.85 -8.23
CA ILE A 244 1.69 12.71 -8.53
C ILE A 244 2.48 13.52 -7.52
N THR A 245 3.21 12.83 -6.65
CA THR A 245 4.11 13.44 -5.66
C THR A 245 5.44 12.71 -5.71
N ASP A 246 6.55 13.44 -5.69
CA ASP A 246 7.90 12.87 -5.84
C ASP A 246 8.04 11.90 -7.03
N ASN A 247 7.42 12.21 -8.17
CA ASN A 247 7.36 11.37 -9.38
C ASN A 247 6.68 10.00 -9.19
N HIS A 248 5.82 9.87 -8.18
CA HIS A 248 5.01 8.67 -7.93
C HIS A 248 3.52 8.96 -8.11
N LEU A 249 2.86 8.18 -8.97
CA LEU A 249 1.41 8.23 -9.19
C LEU A 249 0.68 7.39 -8.13
N GLY A 250 0.00 8.04 -7.20
CA GLY A 250 -0.88 7.42 -6.22
C GLY A 250 -2.32 7.31 -6.71
N TYR A 251 -2.93 6.13 -6.53
CA TYR A 251 -4.36 5.92 -6.76
C TYR A 251 -5.12 5.97 -5.44
N SER A 252 -6.23 6.71 -5.45
CA SER A 252 -7.20 6.72 -4.37
C SER A 252 -8.62 6.85 -4.93
N ALA A 253 -9.62 6.63 -4.08
CA ALA A 253 -11.04 6.76 -4.44
C ALA A 253 -11.44 6.00 -5.71
N VAL A 254 -10.88 4.79 -5.93
CA VAL A 254 -11.22 3.95 -7.08
C VAL A 254 -12.58 3.32 -6.86
N GLU A 255 -13.56 3.66 -7.69
CA GLU A 255 -14.91 3.12 -7.62
C GLU A 255 -15.46 2.85 -9.03
N VAL A 256 -16.25 1.78 -9.16
CA VAL A 256 -17.03 1.45 -10.36
C VAL A 256 -18.47 1.27 -9.92
N ALA A 257 -19.39 1.98 -10.58
CA ALA A 257 -20.82 1.90 -10.33
C ALA A 257 -21.30 0.44 -10.33
N PRO A 258 -22.08 -0.03 -9.33
CA PRO A 258 -22.40 -1.44 -9.13
C PRO A 258 -22.92 -2.16 -10.39
N GLU A 259 -23.70 -1.48 -11.21
CA GLU A 259 -24.39 -1.91 -12.43
C GLU A 259 -23.42 -2.10 -13.61
N TYR A 260 -22.21 -1.53 -13.48
CA TYR A 260 -21.15 -1.55 -14.46
C TYR A 260 -19.94 -2.38 -14.00
N ARG A 261 -19.99 -2.99 -12.81
CA ARG A 261 -18.94 -3.85 -12.30
C ARG A 261 -18.77 -5.11 -13.15
N ARG A 262 -17.57 -5.70 -13.08
CA ARG A 262 -17.18 -6.92 -13.80
C ARG A 262 -17.16 -6.81 -15.32
N LYS A 263 -17.24 -5.60 -15.88
CA LYS A 263 -17.13 -5.30 -17.33
C LYS A 263 -15.72 -4.82 -17.76
N GLY A 264 -14.71 -4.94 -16.89
CA GLY A 264 -13.34 -4.51 -17.19
C GLY A 264 -13.04 -3.02 -16.96
N LEU A 265 -14.05 -2.20 -16.63
CA LEU A 265 -13.92 -0.75 -16.51
C LEU A 265 -12.88 -0.27 -15.50
N GLY A 266 -12.74 -0.93 -14.35
CA GLY A 266 -11.72 -0.56 -13.37
C GLY A 266 -10.30 -0.81 -13.87
N THR A 267 -10.10 -1.83 -14.71
CA THR A 267 -8.82 -2.09 -15.38
C THR A 267 -8.57 -1.04 -16.47
N GLN A 268 -9.60 -0.71 -17.27
CA GLN A 268 -9.50 0.36 -18.27
C GLN A 268 -9.14 1.70 -17.62
N LEU A 269 -9.88 2.13 -16.59
CA LEU A 269 -9.63 3.36 -15.84
C LEU A 269 -8.21 3.38 -15.25
N GLY A 270 -7.79 2.27 -14.65
CA GLY A 270 -6.45 2.12 -14.10
C GLY A 270 -5.35 2.36 -15.14
N ALA A 271 -5.41 1.68 -16.27
CA ALA A 271 -4.41 1.83 -17.35
C ALA A 271 -4.41 3.24 -17.94
N ARG A 272 -5.58 3.86 -18.13
CA ARG A 272 -5.68 5.24 -18.65
C ARG A 272 -5.07 6.26 -17.68
N MET A 273 -5.26 6.07 -16.38
CA MET A 273 -4.59 6.89 -15.36
C MET A 273 -3.07 6.62 -15.29
N MET A 274 -2.61 5.40 -15.58
CA MET A 274 -1.17 5.09 -15.62
C MET A 274 -0.52 5.85 -16.77
N ALA A 275 -1.16 5.88 -17.94
CA ALA A 275 -0.73 6.70 -19.07
C ALA A 275 -0.72 8.20 -18.70
N TRP A 276 -1.79 8.72 -18.11
CA TRP A 276 -1.84 10.11 -17.64
C TRP A 276 -0.69 10.44 -16.67
N GLY A 277 -0.42 9.59 -15.68
CA GLY A 277 0.64 9.87 -14.72
C GLY A 277 2.03 9.78 -15.33
N ARG A 278 2.27 8.83 -16.24
CA ARG A 278 3.53 8.74 -17.00
C ARG A 278 3.77 10.02 -17.81
N ASP A 279 2.74 10.47 -18.53
CA ASP A 279 2.82 11.66 -19.38
C ASP A 279 3.00 12.94 -18.53
N ASN A 280 2.66 12.90 -17.24
CA ASN A 280 2.92 13.95 -16.24
C ASN A 280 4.19 13.68 -15.38
N GLY A 281 5.11 12.84 -15.85
CA GLY A 281 6.44 12.67 -15.25
C GLY A 281 6.54 11.64 -14.11
N ALA A 282 5.47 10.88 -13.83
CA ALA A 282 5.56 9.79 -12.86
C ALA A 282 6.31 8.58 -13.45
N HIS A 283 7.17 7.96 -12.64
CA HIS A 283 7.92 6.76 -13.03
C HIS A 283 7.41 5.47 -12.37
N THR A 284 6.71 5.61 -11.24
CA THR A 284 6.15 4.49 -10.49
C THR A 284 4.73 4.83 -10.07
N SER A 285 3.83 3.87 -10.21
CA SER A 285 2.49 3.95 -9.67
C SER A 285 2.38 3.13 -8.39
N TYR A 286 1.58 3.62 -7.44
CA TYR A 286 1.30 2.93 -6.18
C TYR A 286 -0.16 3.09 -5.76
N LEU A 287 -0.59 2.17 -4.90
CA LEU A 287 -1.91 2.21 -4.27
C LEU A 287 -1.90 1.47 -2.94
N GLN A 288 -2.95 1.72 -2.15
CA GLN A 288 -3.23 1.04 -0.90
C GLN A 288 -4.56 0.29 -1.00
N VAL A 289 -4.57 -0.99 -0.67
CA VAL A 289 -5.76 -1.83 -0.70
C VAL A 289 -5.84 -2.68 0.57
N ILE A 290 -7.00 -2.71 1.22
CA ILE A 290 -7.20 -3.57 2.40
C ILE A 290 -6.98 -5.03 1.98
N ALA A 291 -6.26 -5.81 2.79
CA ALA A 291 -5.86 -7.18 2.46
C ALA A 291 -7.05 -8.12 2.16
N SER A 292 -8.22 -7.85 2.74
CA SER A 292 -9.45 -8.61 2.48
C SER A 292 -10.12 -8.29 1.12
N ASN A 293 -9.73 -7.21 0.43
CA ASN A 293 -10.28 -6.83 -0.88
C ASN A 293 -9.62 -7.62 -2.01
N THR A 294 -9.93 -8.92 -2.10
CA THR A 294 -9.40 -9.84 -3.10
C THR A 294 -9.74 -9.42 -4.54
N ALA A 295 -10.92 -8.84 -4.76
CA ALA A 295 -11.34 -8.35 -6.07
C ALA A 295 -10.50 -7.17 -6.56
N GLY A 296 -10.23 -6.19 -5.68
CA GLY A 296 -9.34 -5.06 -5.97
C GLY A 296 -7.91 -5.53 -6.22
N ILE A 297 -7.37 -6.41 -5.38
CA ILE A 297 -6.03 -6.99 -5.56
C ILE A 297 -5.92 -7.70 -6.92
N ALA A 298 -6.93 -8.48 -7.32
CA ALA A 298 -6.94 -9.16 -8.61
C ALA A 298 -6.97 -8.18 -9.79
N LEU A 299 -7.72 -7.07 -9.68
CA LEU A 299 -7.72 -5.99 -10.67
C LEU A 299 -6.32 -5.37 -10.79
N TYR A 300 -5.69 -5.00 -9.67
CA TYR A 300 -4.38 -4.35 -9.69
C TYR A 300 -3.28 -5.26 -10.22
N ARG A 301 -3.35 -6.57 -9.95
CA ARG A 301 -2.42 -7.55 -10.56
C ARG A 301 -2.52 -7.58 -12.09
N LYS A 302 -3.72 -7.44 -12.68
CA LYS A 302 -3.88 -7.33 -14.14
C LYS A 302 -3.25 -6.06 -14.71
N LEU A 303 -3.11 -5.02 -13.89
CA LEU A 303 -2.43 -3.77 -14.22
C LEU A 303 -0.91 -3.82 -13.98
N GLY A 304 -0.36 -4.99 -13.63
CA GLY A 304 1.07 -5.16 -13.37
C GLY A 304 1.51 -4.80 -11.94
N PHE A 305 0.59 -4.38 -11.07
CA PHE A 305 0.94 -4.10 -9.68
C PHE A 305 1.34 -5.37 -8.94
N VAL A 306 2.45 -5.25 -8.22
CA VAL A 306 2.94 -6.27 -7.30
C VAL A 306 2.94 -5.71 -5.89
N GLU A 307 2.74 -6.59 -4.90
CA GLU A 307 2.84 -6.20 -3.50
C GLU A 307 4.27 -5.71 -3.18
N HIS A 308 4.35 -4.50 -2.62
CA HIS A 308 5.60 -3.85 -2.22
C HIS A 308 5.86 -4.05 -0.74
N HIS A 309 4.89 -3.69 0.09
CA HIS A 309 4.93 -3.86 1.54
C HIS A 309 3.52 -3.83 2.11
N ARG A 310 3.40 -4.06 3.41
CA ARG A 310 2.14 -3.93 4.13
C ARG A 310 2.24 -2.87 5.22
N HIS A 311 1.10 -2.38 5.66
CA HIS A 311 1.02 -1.56 6.86
C HIS A 311 -0.33 -1.75 7.55
N CYS A 312 -0.44 -1.21 8.75
CA CYS A 312 -1.71 -1.01 9.43
C CYS A 312 -1.68 0.35 10.14
N TYR A 313 -2.87 0.84 10.47
CA TYR A 313 -3.02 1.94 11.42
C TYR A 313 -3.21 1.36 12.82
N GLY A 314 -2.79 2.08 13.85
CA GLY A 314 -2.98 1.66 15.23
C GLY A 314 -3.32 2.83 16.15
N LEU A 315 -4.23 2.61 17.09
CA LEU A 315 -4.53 3.56 18.16
C LEU A 315 -3.54 3.36 19.31
N LEU A 316 -2.90 4.43 19.76
CA LEU A 316 -2.00 4.37 20.91
C LEU A 316 -2.79 4.08 22.19
N LYS A 317 -2.13 3.34 23.10
CA LYS A 317 -2.61 3.16 24.49
C LYS A 317 -2.81 4.51 25.15
N ALA A 318 -3.85 4.61 25.99
CA ALA A 318 -4.13 5.78 26.82
C ALA A 318 -2.90 6.22 27.63
#